data_AF-A0A7V9SYI6-F1
#
_entry.id   AF-A0A7V9SYI6-F1
#
_cell.length_a   1.000
_cell.length_b   1.000
_cell.length_c   1.000
_cell.angle_alpha   90.00
_cell.angle_beta   90.00
_cell.angle_gamma   90.00
#
_symmetry.space_group_name_H-M   'P 1'
#
loop_
_entity.id
_entity.type
_entity.pdbx_description
1 polymer ?
#
loop_
_entity_poly.entity_id
_entity_poly.type
_entity_poly.pdbx_seq_one_letter_code
_entity_poly.pdbx_strand_id
1 'polypeptide(L)'
;QIEEFLDDNDFVHNPRIRRERLEKFRKAIQKAPFDETLKREIIQKWKMQLGARAVFVRSSSNSEDLPNFSGAGLYSSKANRIDEKQIIDAVKYVWASLWNFDAYEARVRNYVSQTDVYMSALIQLGVDMDRGGVMITKDPFDEQNKNAVYISAVCGHNSKIPDNKGIPEQILFNPTSNSVVVMTRSQQENALAFDESGDLKETHDKCANAQGRVLNDLQVRNLAKAALGIKRAFGSQKTQDIEWGIMNGRIYVVQARPYLEK
;
A
#
# COMPACT_ATOMS: atom_id res chain seq x y z
N GLN A 1 -26.32 -13.82 0.85
CA GLN A 1 -25.66 -13.43 -0.42
C GLN A 1 -24.37 -14.18 -0.68
N ILE A 2 -23.29 -14.05 0.12
CA ILE A 2 -22.06 -14.83 -0.18
C ILE A 2 -22.27 -16.34 0.04
N GLU A 3 -22.94 -16.74 1.12
CA GLU A 3 -23.26 -18.15 1.38
C GLU A 3 -24.05 -18.78 0.22
N GLU A 4 -25.07 -18.08 -0.30
CA GLU A 4 -25.80 -18.49 -1.50
C GLU A 4 -24.91 -18.68 -2.74
N PHE A 5 -23.81 -17.90 -2.87
CA PHE A 5 -22.87 -18.10 -3.97
C PHE A 5 -22.02 -19.37 -3.78
N LEU A 6 -21.69 -19.73 -2.54
CA LEU A 6 -20.89 -20.92 -2.23
C LEU A 6 -21.67 -22.22 -2.50
N ASP A 7 -23.00 -22.17 -2.44
CA ASP A 7 -23.88 -23.31 -2.76
C ASP A 7 -24.22 -23.42 -4.26
N ASP A 8 -23.82 -22.45 -5.08
CA ASP A 8 -24.11 -22.40 -6.51
C ASP A 8 -22.97 -23.02 -7.34
N ASN A 9 -23.26 -24.17 -7.99
CA ASN A 9 -22.28 -24.91 -8.79
C ASN A 9 -21.65 -24.08 -9.92
N ASP A 10 -22.41 -23.19 -10.56
CA ASP A 10 -21.88 -22.35 -11.63
C ASP A 10 -20.87 -21.35 -11.07
N PHE A 11 -21.14 -20.73 -9.92
CA PHE A 11 -20.20 -19.84 -9.26
C PHE A 11 -18.93 -20.59 -8.80
N VAL A 12 -19.09 -21.78 -8.23
CA VAL A 12 -17.99 -22.59 -7.68
C VAL A 12 -17.07 -23.15 -8.78
N HIS A 13 -17.60 -23.48 -9.95
CA HIS A 13 -16.80 -24.12 -11.02
C HIS A 13 -16.54 -23.25 -12.25
N ASN A 14 -17.24 -22.12 -12.44
CA ASN A 14 -17.04 -21.25 -13.60
C ASN A 14 -16.43 -19.87 -13.20
N PRO A 15 -15.14 -19.62 -13.52
CA PRO A 15 -14.47 -18.38 -13.14
C PRO A 15 -15.06 -17.14 -13.83
N ARG A 16 -15.69 -17.29 -15.01
CA ARG A 16 -16.36 -16.17 -15.70
C ARG A 16 -17.59 -15.72 -14.92
N ILE A 17 -18.45 -16.67 -14.56
CA ILE A 17 -19.66 -16.41 -13.75
C ILE A 17 -19.28 -15.83 -12.40
N ARG A 18 -18.26 -16.42 -11.76
CA ARG A 18 -17.72 -15.92 -10.49
C ARG A 18 -17.27 -14.46 -10.56
N ARG A 19 -16.49 -14.10 -11.58
CA ARG A 19 -16.03 -12.72 -11.80
C ARG A 19 -17.21 -11.75 -11.91
N GLU A 20 -18.20 -12.08 -12.72
CA GLU A 20 -19.40 -11.25 -12.91
C GLU A 20 -20.23 -11.12 -11.63
N ARG A 21 -20.45 -12.22 -10.91
CA ARG A 21 -21.24 -12.21 -9.66
C ARG A 21 -20.53 -11.46 -8.54
N LEU A 22 -19.22 -11.65 -8.39
CA LEU A 22 -18.41 -10.88 -7.44
C LEU A 22 -18.43 -9.38 -7.78
N GLU A 23 -18.31 -9.01 -9.06
CA GLU A 23 -18.41 -7.60 -9.45
C GLU A 23 -19.78 -6.99 -9.09
N LYS A 24 -20.88 -7.71 -9.37
CA LYS A 24 -22.23 -7.30 -8.97
C LYS A 24 -22.36 -7.16 -7.45
N PHE A 25 -21.81 -8.10 -6.70
CA PHE A 25 -21.83 -8.07 -5.23
C PHE A 25 -21.06 -6.87 -4.67
N ARG A 26 -19.87 -6.57 -5.20
CA ARG A 26 -19.12 -5.35 -4.84
C ARG A 26 -19.91 -4.09 -5.13
N LYS A 27 -20.57 -4.01 -6.28
CA LYS A 27 -21.42 -2.86 -6.63
C LYS A 27 -22.61 -2.73 -5.68
N ALA A 28 -23.19 -3.83 -5.22
CA ALA A 28 -24.26 -3.83 -4.23
C ALA A 28 -23.76 -3.25 -2.88
N ILE A 29 -22.61 -3.72 -2.37
CA ILE A 29 -21.97 -3.16 -1.16
C ILE A 29 -21.75 -1.65 -1.29
N GLN A 30 -21.21 -1.21 -2.44
CA GLN A 30 -20.93 0.21 -2.68
C GLN A 30 -22.19 1.07 -2.85
N LYS A 31 -23.34 0.48 -3.21
CA LYS A 31 -24.63 1.19 -3.32
C LYS A 31 -25.48 1.12 -2.06
N ALA A 32 -25.22 0.17 -1.17
CA ALA A 32 -25.99 -0.02 0.07
C ALA A 32 -25.98 1.27 0.92
N PRO A 33 -27.06 1.57 1.67
CA PRO A 33 -27.04 2.65 2.64
C PRO A 33 -25.87 2.50 3.62
N PHE A 34 -25.29 3.62 4.02
CA PHE A 34 -24.26 3.63 5.06
C PHE A 34 -24.90 3.98 6.40
N ASP A 35 -24.53 3.28 7.46
CA ASP A 35 -25.07 3.57 8.79
C ASP A 35 -24.74 5.01 9.22
N GLU A 36 -25.76 5.81 9.48
CA GLU A 36 -25.57 7.24 9.75
C GLU A 36 -24.86 7.51 11.09
N THR A 37 -24.96 6.59 12.06
CA THR A 37 -24.23 6.72 13.33
C THR A 37 -22.74 6.54 13.09
N LEU A 38 -22.34 5.46 12.44
CA LEU A 38 -20.95 5.17 12.09
C LEU A 38 -20.35 6.26 11.19
N LYS A 39 -21.12 6.75 10.22
CA LYS A 39 -20.69 7.86 9.35
C LYS A 39 -20.33 9.10 10.17
N ARG A 40 -21.19 9.50 11.12
CA ARG A 40 -20.92 10.66 11.98
C ARG A 40 -19.67 10.44 12.83
N GLU A 41 -19.48 9.25 13.38
CA GLU A 41 -18.28 8.92 14.16
C GLU A 41 -16.99 9.00 13.34
N ILE A 42 -17.00 8.45 12.12
CA ILE A 42 -15.85 8.50 11.20
C ILE A 42 -15.50 9.96 10.87
N ILE A 43 -16.51 10.75 10.48
CA ILE A 43 -16.31 12.15 10.10
C ILE A 43 -15.85 12.99 11.29
N GLN A 44 -16.39 12.76 12.48
CA GLN A 44 -15.95 13.45 13.69
C GLN A 44 -14.49 13.14 14.01
N LYS A 45 -14.07 11.88 13.93
CA LYS A 45 -12.66 11.49 14.13
C LYS A 45 -11.75 12.11 13.07
N TRP A 46 -12.17 12.11 11.80
CA TRP A 46 -11.41 12.76 10.72
C TRP A 46 -11.20 14.26 10.98
N LYS A 47 -12.25 14.98 11.37
CA LYS A 47 -12.16 16.41 11.71
C LYS A 47 -11.29 16.67 12.94
N MET A 48 -11.52 15.93 14.03
CA MET A 48 -10.87 16.20 15.32
C MET A 48 -9.44 15.67 15.42
N GLN A 49 -9.15 14.51 14.84
CA GLN A 49 -7.83 13.85 14.97
C GLN A 49 -6.93 14.12 13.76
N LEU A 50 -7.52 14.25 12.56
CA LEU A 50 -6.79 14.43 11.31
C LEU A 50 -6.93 15.85 10.73
N GLY A 51 -7.64 16.73 11.43
CA GLY A 51 -7.75 18.15 11.09
C GLY A 51 -8.48 18.42 9.77
N ALA A 52 -9.40 17.51 9.37
CA ALA A 52 -10.10 17.58 8.08
C ALA A 52 -9.17 17.63 6.85
N ARG A 53 -7.93 17.13 6.98
CA ARG A 53 -6.95 17.09 5.90
C ARG A 53 -7.21 15.90 4.97
N ALA A 54 -6.58 15.93 3.80
CA ALA A 54 -6.56 14.79 2.89
C ALA A 54 -6.13 13.49 3.59
N VAL A 55 -6.87 12.40 3.36
CA VAL A 55 -6.61 11.08 3.96
C VAL A 55 -6.46 9.97 2.94
N PHE A 56 -5.81 8.90 3.35
CA PHE A 56 -5.79 7.62 2.65
C PHE A 56 -6.71 6.66 3.41
N VAL A 57 -7.50 5.90 2.66
CA VAL A 57 -8.33 4.82 3.19
C VAL A 57 -7.76 3.50 2.70
N ARG A 58 -7.18 2.72 3.61
CA ARG A 58 -6.43 1.50 3.31
C ARG A 58 -7.15 0.26 3.81
N SER A 59 -7.10 -0.79 3.01
CA SER A 59 -7.55 -2.12 3.41
C SER A 59 -6.65 -2.70 4.50
N SER A 60 -7.26 -3.32 5.50
CA SER A 60 -6.58 -4.14 6.49
C SER A 60 -7.48 -5.31 6.85
N SER A 61 -7.32 -6.43 6.13
CA SER A 61 -8.12 -7.63 6.38
C SER A 61 -7.53 -8.46 7.51
N ASN A 62 -8.39 -9.10 8.32
CA ASN A 62 -7.96 -10.09 9.31
C ASN A 62 -7.25 -11.31 8.68
N SER A 63 -7.46 -11.53 7.38
CA SER A 63 -6.85 -12.63 6.65
C SER A 63 -5.56 -12.25 5.94
N GLU A 64 -5.16 -10.98 5.89
CA GLU A 64 -4.12 -10.47 4.97
C GLU A 64 -2.72 -11.03 5.25
N ASP A 65 -2.43 -11.33 6.50
CA ASP A 65 -1.11 -11.76 6.99
C ASP A 65 -1.17 -13.13 7.71
N LEU A 66 -2.05 -14.03 7.25
CA LEU A 66 -2.11 -15.40 7.79
C LEU A 66 -0.85 -16.20 7.44
N PRO A 67 -0.42 -17.15 8.30
CA PRO A 67 0.61 -18.12 7.93
C PRO A 67 0.18 -18.84 6.64
N ASN A 68 0.96 -18.69 5.57
CA ASN A 68 0.72 -19.23 4.21
C ASN A 68 -0.27 -18.46 3.32
N PHE A 69 -0.74 -17.28 3.70
CA PHE A 69 -1.49 -16.41 2.79
C PHE A 69 -1.03 -14.96 2.94
N SER A 70 -0.66 -14.33 1.82
CA SER A 70 -0.37 -12.90 1.78
C SER A 70 -1.36 -12.20 0.88
N GLY A 71 -2.13 -11.27 1.44
CA GLY A 71 -3.08 -10.44 0.70
C GLY A 71 -2.45 -9.26 -0.06
N ALA A 72 -1.12 -9.21 -0.13
CA ALA A 72 -0.37 -8.12 -0.75
C ALA A 72 -0.86 -7.81 -2.16
N GLY A 73 -1.41 -6.60 -2.35
CA GLY A 73 -1.91 -6.13 -3.64
C GLY A 73 -3.23 -6.76 -4.10
N LEU A 74 -3.90 -7.58 -3.28
CA LEU A 74 -5.19 -8.17 -3.61
C LEU A 74 -6.36 -7.24 -3.28
N TYR A 75 -6.21 -6.47 -2.20
CA TYR A 75 -7.22 -5.53 -1.72
C TYR A 75 -6.96 -4.14 -2.25
N SER A 76 -8.00 -3.30 -2.22
CA SER A 76 -7.94 -1.97 -2.81
C SER A 76 -7.85 -0.91 -1.73
N SER A 77 -7.13 0.17 -2.04
CA SER A 77 -7.03 1.38 -1.21
C SER A 77 -7.44 2.61 -2.01
N LYS A 78 -7.80 3.69 -1.33
CA LYS A 78 -8.09 4.99 -1.94
C LYS A 78 -7.20 6.08 -1.36
N ALA A 79 -6.51 6.77 -2.25
CA ALA A 79 -5.59 7.85 -1.93
C ALA A 79 -6.33 9.20 -1.88
N ASN A 80 -5.79 10.16 -1.13
CA ASN A 80 -6.16 11.57 -1.17
C ASN A 80 -7.69 11.81 -1.21
N ARG A 81 -8.41 11.36 -0.16
CA ARG A 81 -9.83 11.72 0.06
C ARG A 81 -9.88 13.02 0.83
N ILE A 82 -10.59 14.00 0.28
CA ILE A 82 -10.54 15.39 0.77
C ILE A 82 -11.85 15.88 1.40
N ASP A 83 -12.94 15.14 1.23
CA ASP A 83 -14.25 15.48 1.77
C ASP A 83 -14.97 14.27 2.40
N GLU A 84 -16.04 14.56 3.14
CA GLU A 84 -16.80 13.53 3.88
C GLU A 84 -17.36 12.45 2.96
N LYS A 85 -17.90 12.84 1.81
CA LYS A 85 -18.52 11.90 0.87
C LYS A 85 -17.47 10.95 0.29
N GLN A 86 -16.34 11.51 -0.14
CA GLN A 86 -15.21 10.75 -0.66
C GLN A 86 -14.65 9.75 0.36
N ILE A 87 -14.59 10.12 1.64
CA ILE A 87 -14.12 9.23 2.70
C ILE A 87 -15.09 8.05 2.89
N ILE A 88 -16.39 8.30 2.98
CA ILE A 88 -17.39 7.24 3.18
C ILE A 88 -17.48 6.33 1.95
N ASP A 89 -17.46 6.90 0.74
CA ASP A 89 -17.42 6.11 -0.50
C ASP A 89 -16.16 5.24 -0.56
N ALA A 90 -15.02 5.76 -0.10
CA ALA A 90 -13.78 5.01 -0.02
C ALA A 90 -13.82 3.87 1.00
N VAL A 91 -14.44 4.06 2.17
CA VAL A 91 -14.64 2.99 3.16
C VAL A 91 -15.44 1.84 2.55
N LYS A 92 -16.56 2.14 1.87
CA LYS A 92 -17.37 1.12 1.18
C LYS A 92 -16.59 0.43 0.07
N TYR A 93 -15.78 1.19 -0.68
CA TYR A 93 -14.92 0.66 -1.72
C TYR A 93 -13.87 -0.31 -1.16
N VAL A 94 -13.24 0.04 -0.05
CA VAL A 94 -12.28 -0.82 0.66
C VAL A 94 -12.97 -2.09 1.18
N TRP A 95 -14.13 -1.99 1.83
CA TRP A 95 -14.90 -3.15 2.27
C TRP A 95 -15.28 -4.07 1.11
N ALA A 96 -15.76 -3.50 0.00
CA ALA A 96 -16.10 -4.25 -1.20
C ALA A 96 -14.87 -4.94 -1.82
N SER A 97 -13.66 -4.39 -1.66
CA SER A 97 -12.44 -4.95 -2.23
C SER A 97 -12.08 -6.33 -1.69
N LEU A 98 -12.66 -6.72 -0.55
CA LEU A 98 -12.57 -8.09 -0.05
C LEU A 98 -13.04 -9.11 -1.10
N TRP A 99 -13.99 -8.72 -1.93
CA TRP A 99 -14.60 -9.53 -2.99
C TRP A 99 -14.03 -9.22 -4.38
N ASN A 100 -12.84 -8.61 -4.46
CA ASN A 100 -12.09 -8.58 -5.70
C ASN A 100 -11.91 -10.02 -6.19
N PHE A 101 -12.03 -10.23 -7.50
CA PHE A 101 -11.92 -11.57 -8.08
C PHE A 101 -10.60 -12.24 -7.66
N ASP A 102 -9.47 -11.55 -7.84
CA ASP A 102 -8.16 -12.11 -7.49
C ASP A 102 -7.99 -12.34 -5.98
N ALA A 103 -8.61 -11.50 -5.14
CA ALA A 103 -8.61 -11.68 -3.69
C ALA A 103 -9.40 -12.92 -3.28
N TYR A 104 -10.58 -13.11 -3.85
CA TYR A 104 -11.41 -14.29 -3.64
C TYR A 104 -10.68 -15.57 -4.11
N GLU A 105 -10.14 -15.57 -5.34
CA GLU A 105 -9.41 -16.73 -5.88
C GLU A 105 -8.17 -17.09 -5.05
N ALA A 106 -7.44 -16.10 -4.56
CA ALA A 106 -6.31 -16.34 -3.70
C ALA A 106 -6.75 -16.98 -2.37
N ARG A 107 -7.83 -16.50 -1.76
CA ARG A 107 -8.35 -17.08 -0.52
C ARG A 107 -8.85 -18.51 -0.71
N VAL A 108 -9.57 -18.79 -1.80
CA VAL A 108 -10.02 -20.15 -2.13
C VAL A 108 -8.82 -21.09 -2.27
N ARG A 109 -7.80 -20.69 -3.03
CA ARG A 109 -6.58 -21.52 -3.23
C ARG A 109 -5.81 -21.79 -1.95
N ASN A 110 -5.91 -20.91 -0.95
CA ASN A 110 -5.21 -21.03 0.33
C ASN A 110 -6.16 -21.49 1.46
N TYR A 111 -7.33 -22.04 1.12
CA TYR A 111 -8.30 -22.58 2.07
C TYR A 111 -8.74 -21.59 3.16
N VAL A 112 -8.75 -20.30 2.83
CA VAL A 112 -9.25 -19.25 3.72
C VAL A 112 -10.78 -19.21 3.64
N SER A 113 -11.44 -19.23 4.79
CA SER A 113 -12.91 -19.11 4.91
C SER A 113 -13.41 -17.84 4.21
N GLN A 114 -14.49 -17.97 3.44
CA GLN A 114 -15.14 -16.82 2.81
C GLN A 114 -16.20 -16.19 3.74
N THR A 115 -16.59 -16.86 4.83
CA THR A 115 -17.56 -16.35 5.80
C THR A 115 -16.88 -15.71 7.01
N ASP A 116 -15.65 -16.12 7.34
CA ASP A 116 -14.89 -15.62 8.51
C ASP A 116 -13.80 -14.61 8.13
N VAL A 117 -14.04 -13.86 7.05
CA VAL A 117 -13.14 -12.83 6.55
C VAL A 117 -13.77 -11.44 6.67
N TYR A 118 -13.02 -10.52 7.27
CA TYR A 118 -13.50 -9.19 7.63
C TYR A 118 -12.50 -8.14 7.15
N MET A 119 -13.02 -7.05 6.59
CA MET A 119 -12.23 -5.92 6.13
C MET A 119 -12.32 -4.76 7.12
N SER A 120 -11.20 -4.35 7.68
CA SER A 120 -11.06 -3.05 8.32
C SER A 120 -10.61 -1.99 7.31
N ALA A 121 -11.02 -0.74 7.53
CA ALA A 121 -10.60 0.41 6.74
C ALA A 121 -9.78 1.36 7.61
N LEU A 122 -8.47 1.43 7.38
CA LEU A 122 -7.58 2.37 8.06
C LEU A 122 -7.66 3.73 7.37
N ILE A 123 -8.12 4.76 8.09
CA ILE A 123 -8.13 6.15 7.63
C ILE A 123 -6.95 6.87 8.27
N GLN A 124 -5.98 7.27 7.44
CA GLN A 124 -4.75 7.91 7.89
C GLN A 124 -4.50 9.21 7.12
N LEU A 125 -3.71 10.13 7.69
CA LEU A 125 -3.30 11.33 6.96
C LEU A 125 -2.60 10.96 5.65
N GLY A 126 -3.00 11.62 4.57
CA GLY A 126 -2.29 11.59 3.30
C GLY A 126 -0.98 12.39 3.41
N VAL A 127 0.07 11.84 2.80
CA VAL A 127 1.35 12.53 2.61
C VAL A 127 1.50 12.75 1.11
N ASP A 128 1.51 14.02 0.69
CA ASP A 128 1.81 14.38 -0.70
C ASP A 128 3.33 14.39 -0.85
N MET A 129 3.86 13.22 -1.19
CA MET A 129 5.28 12.93 -1.12
C MET A 129 6.01 13.53 -2.32
N ASP A 130 7.11 14.25 -2.08
CA ASP A 130 8.05 14.64 -3.14
C ASP A 130 8.78 13.40 -3.70
N ARG A 131 9.03 12.44 -2.82
CA ARG A 131 9.74 11.17 -3.07
C ARG A 131 9.08 10.07 -2.27
N GLY A 132 8.80 8.95 -2.90
CA GLY A 132 8.20 7.77 -2.28
C GLY A 132 9.07 6.54 -2.48
N GLY A 133 8.75 5.46 -1.78
CA GLY A 133 9.44 4.21 -2.05
C GLY A 133 9.14 3.09 -1.06
N VAL A 134 9.93 2.03 -1.20
CA VAL A 134 9.95 0.89 -0.29
C VAL A 134 11.36 0.64 0.23
N MET A 135 11.46 0.11 1.44
CA MET A 135 12.70 -0.40 2.01
C MET A 135 12.51 -1.82 2.47
N ILE A 136 13.52 -2.65 2.21
CA ILE A 136 13.61 -4.01 2.76
C ILE A 136 14.83 -4.03 3.67
N THR A 137 14.64 -4.46 4.92
CA THR A 137 15.74 -4.49 5.91
C THR A 137 16.61 -5.75 5.80
N LYS A 138 16.93 -6.12 4.56
CA LYS A 138 17.92 -7.12 4.16
C LYS A 138 18.44 -6.78 2.76
N ASP A 139 19.55 -7.40 2.38
CA ASP A 139 19.91 -7.52 0.97
C ASP A 139 19.04 -8.60 0.31
N PRO A 140 18.26 -8.29 -0.74
CA PRO A 140 17.47 -9.29 -1.46
C PRO A 140 18.32 -10.15 -2.40
N PHE A 141 19.59 -9.79 -2.64
CA PHE A 141 20.49 -10.48 -3.57
C PHE A 141 21.56 -11.32 -2.86
N ASP A 142 21.83 -11.07 -1.58
CA ASP A 142 22.80 -11.82 -0.76
C ASP A 142 22.27 -12.10 0.65
N GLU A 143 21.94 -13.36 0.92
CA GLU A 143 21.42 -13.81 2.22
C GLU A 143 22.40 -13.64 3.39
N GLN A 144 23.71 -13.54 3.12
CA GLN A 144 24.72 -13.33 4.16
C GLN A 144 24.71 -11.89 4.65
N ASN A 145 24.26 -10.95 3.82
CA ASN A 145 24.24 -9.52 4.11
C ASN A 145 22.95 -9.07 4.84
N LYS A 146 22.65 -9.71 5.97
CA LYS A 146 21.38 -9.57 6.72
C LYS A 146 21.12 -8.18 7.34
N ASN A 147 22.16 -7.34 7.40
CA ASN A 147 22.08 -6.01 8.00
C ASN A 147 21.93 -4.90 6.95
N ALA A 148 22.10 -5.19 5.66
CA ALA A 148 21.87 -4.19 4.64
C ALA A 148 20.41 -3.75 4.58
N VAL A 149 20.22 -2.55 4.04
CA VAL A 149 18.90 -2.01 3.72
C VAL A 149 18.85 -1.77 2.22
N TYR A 150 18.00 -2.53 1.55
CA TYR A 150 17.63 -2.24 0.17
C TYR A 150 16.58 -1.13 0.15
N ILE A 151 16.76 -0.15 -0.73
CA ILE A 151 15.86 0.99 -0.90
C ILE A 151 15.51 1.08 -2.39
N SER A 152 14.22 1.08 -2.69
CA SER A 152 13.68 1.45 -4.00
C SER A 152 12.98 2.79 -3.86
N ALA A 153 13.38 3.77 -4.67
CA ALA A 153 12.92 5.14 -4.59
C ALA A 153 12.33 5.62 -5.92
N VAL A 154 11.22 6.34 -5.81
CA VAL A 154 10.51 6.96 -6.93
C VAL A 154 10.24 8.43 -6.65
N CYS A 155 10.03 9.18 -7.72
CA CYS A 155 9.49 10.54 -7.62
C CYS A 155 7.98 10.54 -7.42
N GLY A 156 7.50 11.41 -6.55
CA GLY A 156 6.10 11.44 -6.15
C GLY A 156 5.69 10.26 -5.26
N HIS A 157 4.40 9.96 -5.24
CA HIS A 157 3.82 8.86 -4.49
C HIS A 157 4.20 7.48 -5.08
N ASN A 158 4.45 6.49 -4.22
CA ASN A 158 4.86 5.12 -4.59
C ASN A 158 3.71 4.21 -5.10
N SER A 159 2.60 4.79 -5.54
CA SER A 159 1.48 4.00 -6.08
C SER A 159 1.76 3.57 -7.52
N LYS A 160 1.16 2.46 -7.94
CA LYS A 160 1.30 1.95 -9.30
C LYS A 160 0.74 2.96 -10.30
N ILE A 161 1.59 3.43 -11.20
CA ILE A 161 1.22 4.24 -12.36
C ILE A 161 0.84 3.28 -13.51
N PRO A 162 -0.36 3.39 -14.10
CA PRO A 162 -0.70 2.68 -15.33
C PRO A 162 0.31 3.03 -16.44
N ASP A 163 0.82 2.03 -17.17
CA ASP A 163 1.77 2.19 -18.27
C ASP A 163 3.08 2.92 -17.93
N ASN A 164 3.48 2.91 -16.65
CA ASN A 164 4.73 3.53 -16.22
C ASN A 164 5.92 2.96 -17.01
N LYS A 165 6.62 3.83 -17.71
CA LYS A 165 7.88 3.52 -18.37
C LYS A 165 9.01 3.97 -17.46
N GLY A 166 10.00 3.09 -17.30
CA GLY A 166 11.17 3.34 -16.48
C GLY A 166 11.21 2.52 -15.20
N ILE A 167 12.39 2.49 -14.62
CA ILE A 167 12.71 1.72 -13.41
C ILE A 167 13.00 2.69 -12.26
N PRO A 168 12.60 2.35 -11.01
CA PRO A 168 12.92 3.15 -9.84
C PRO A 168 14.44 3.19 -9.59
N GLU A 169 14.90 4.19 -8.85
CA GLU A 169 16.24 4.16 -8.29
C GLU A 169 16.35 3.02 -7.26
N GLN A 170 17.38 2.19 -7.39
CA GLN A 170 17.62 1.07 -6.48
C GLN A 170 18.96 1.27 -5.79
N ILE A 171 18.96 1.21 -4.47
CA ILE A 171 20.12 1.49 -3.62
C ILE A 171 20.26 0.37 -2.59
N LEU A 172 21.49 -0.05 -2.37
CA LEU A 172 21.86 -0.91 -1.25
C LEU A 172 22.69 -0.10 -0.25
N PHE A 173 22.24 -0.05 1.00
CA PHE A 173 22.98 0.58 2.09
C PHE A 173 23.52 -0.50 3.03
N ASN A 174 24.83 -0.46 3.30
CA ASN A 174 25.47 -1.32 4.29
C ASN A 174 25.77 -0.51 5.56
N PRO A 175 25.16 -0.84 6.72
CA PRO A 175 25.37 -0.09 7.95
C PRO A 175 26.75 -0.31 8.59
N THR A 176 27.42 -1.42 8.31
CA THR A 176 28.74 -1.75 8.88
C THR A 176 29.83 -0.89 8.26
N SER A 177 29.87 -0.82 6.93
CA SER A 177 30.82 0.02 6.18
C SER A 177 30.31 1.45 5.99
N ASN A 178 29.06 1.73 6.34
CA ASN A 178 28.37 3.00 6.10
C ASN A 178 28.43 3.39 4.60
N SER A 179 28.33 2.40 3.70
CA SER A 179 28.44 2.59 2.25
C SER A 179 27.07 2.67 1.58
N VAL A 180 26.96 3.56 0.61
CA VAL A 180 25.80 3.69 -0.29
C VAL A 180 26.20 3.16 -1.66
N VAL A 181 25.53 2.12 -2.14
CA VAL A 181 25.74 1.54 -3.47
C VAL A 181 24.48 1.80 -4.30
N VAL A 182 24.62 2.61 -5.35
CA VAL A 182 23.54 2.83 -6.32
C VAL A 182 23.59 1.70 -7.33
N MET A 183 22.62 0.80 -7.25
CA MET A 183 22.48 -0.35 -8.14
C MET A 183 21.87 0.08 -9.48
N THR A 184 20.91 1.00 -9.42
CA THR A 184 20.19 1.48 -10.60
C THR A 184 19.75 2.92 -10.37
N ARG A 185 19.87 3.75 -11.40
CA ARG A 185 19.38 5.13 -11.41
C ARG A 185 17.96 5.16 -11.96
N SER A 186 17.15 6.11 -11.51
CA SER A 186 15.78 6.27 -11.98
C SER A 186 15.75 6.58 -13.47
N GLN A 187 14.80 5.97 -14.16
CA GLN A 187 14.43 6.29 -15.55
C GLN A 187 12.97 6.72 -15.64
N GLN A 188 12.36 7.15 -14.52
CA GLN A 188 10.98 7.58 -14.51
C GLN A 188 10.81 8.87 -15.33
N GLU A 189 9.79 8.87 -16.18
CA GLU A 189 9.35 10.06 -16.89
C GLU A 189 8.21 10.75 -16.13
N ASN A 190 7.41 9.95 -15.41
CA ASN A 190 6.19 10.37 -14.72
C ASN A 190 6.22 10.01 -13.23
N ALA A 191 5.47 10.78 -12.45
CA ALA A 191 5.30 10.71 -11.01
C ALA A 191 3.82 10.86 -10.64
N LEU A 192 3.47 10.57 -9.38
CA LEU A 192 2.12 10.79 -8.84
C LEU A 192 2.14 11.86 -7.76
N ALA A 193 1.17 12.77 -7.81
CA ALA A 193 0.95 13.79 -6.79
C ALA A 193 -0.54 13.85 -6.41
N PHE A 194 -0.86 14.54 -5.32
CA PHE A 194 -2.26 14.76 -4.94
C PHE A 194 -2.97 15.65 -5.96
N ASP A 195 -4.17 15.26 -6.34
CA ASP A 195 -5.08 16.13 -7.09
C ASP A 195 -5.95 16.96 -6.12
N GLU A 196 -6.27 18.19 -6.51
CA GLU A 196 -7.09 19.10 -5.70
C GLU A 196 -8.55 18.65 -5.60
N SER A 197 -9.03 17.85 -6.56
CA SER A 197 -10.35 17.22 -6.55
C SER A 197 -10.38 15.89 -5.78
N GLY A 198 -9.23 15.42 -5.29
CA GLY A 198 -9.03 14.11 -4.70
C GLY A 198 -8.43 13.11 -5.70
N ASP A 199 -7.97 11.98 -5.18
CA ASP A 199 -7.19 10.95 -5.90
C ASP A 199 -5.76 11.43 -6.20
N LEU A 200 -4.99 10.56 -6.85
CA LEU A 200 -3.67 10.89 -7.36
C LEU A 200 -3.81 11.29 -8.82
N LYS A 201 -3.04 12.31 -9.22
CA LYS A 201 -2.86 12.68 -10.62
C LYS A 201 -1.44 12.37 -11.07
N GLU A 202 -1.32 12.06 -12.35
CA GLU A 202 -0.03 11.94 -13.01
C GLU A 202 0.59 13.32 -13.23
N THR A 203 1.88 13.41 -12.95
CA THR A 203 2.72 14.59 -13.17
C THR A 203 4.05 14.17 -13.77
N HIS A 204 4.85 15.12 -14.27
CA HIS A 204 6.23 14.81 -14.64
C HIS A 204 7.11 14.51 -13.43
N ASP A 205 8.12 13.66 -13.61
CA ASP A 205 9.23 13.54 -12.65
C ASP A 205 9.93 14.92 -12.53
N LYS A 206 10.02 15.41 -11.30
CA LYS A 206 10.73 16.65 -10.94
C LYS A 206 11.79 16.45 -9.86
N CYS A 207 11.95 15.23 -9.35
CA CYS A 207 12.68 14.99 -8.11
C CYS A 207 14.05 14.34 -8.35
N ALA A 208 14.22 13.64 -9.47
CA ALA A 208 15.48 13.09 -9.90
C ALA A 208 16.43 14.19 -10.41
N ASN A 209 17.72 14.07 -10.10
CA ASN A 209 18.72 15.00 -10.64
C ASN A 209 19.13 14.63 -12.08
N ALA A 210 20.01 15.42 -12.70
CA ALA A 210 20.48 15.20 -14.08
C ALA A 210 21.18 13.83 -14.30
N GLN A 211 21.59 13.14 -13.24
CA GLN A 211 22.16 11.79 -13.30
C GLN A 211 21.14 10.69 -12.96
N GLY A 212 19.85 11.01 -12.81
CA GLY A 212 18.79 10.06 -12.46
C GLY A 212 18.82 9.61 -10.99
N ARG A 213 19.47 10.35 -10.09
CA ARG A 213 19.42 10.07 -8.64
C ARG A 213 18.17 10.71 -8.04
N VAL A 214 17.34 9.92 -7.35
CA VAL A 214 16.15 10.39 -6.62
C VAL A 214 16.54 10.81 -5.21
N LEU A 215 17.42 10.04 -4.57
CA LEU A 215 17.91 10.26 -3.22
C LEU A 215 19.38 10.66 -3.21
N ASN A 216 19.72 11.63 -2.36
CA ASN A 216 21.10 11.87 -1.97
C ASN A 216 21.54 10.94 -0.82
N ASP A 217 22.84 10.84 -0.60
CA ASP A 217 23.40 9.89 0.37
C ASP A 217 22.98 10.16 1.82
N LEU A 218 22.70 11.42 2.18
CA LEU A 218 22.18 11.77 3.50
C LEU A 218 20.76 11.23 3.70
N GLN A 219 19.90 11.36 2.68
CA GLN A 219 18.55 10.80 2.70
C GLN A 219 18.59 9.28 2.81
N VAL A 220 19.48 8.61 2.05
CA VAL A 220 19.67 7.15 2.13
C VAL A 220 20.03 6.72 3.55
N ARG A 221 21.00 7.39 4.19
CA ARG A 221 21.41 7.07 5.56
C ARG A 221 20.27 7.27 6.57
N ASN A 222 19.50 8.35 6.42
CA ASN A 222 18.37 8.65 7.30
C ASN A 222 17.23 7.62 7.15
N LEU A 223 16.93 7.23 5.91
CA LEU A 223 15.97 6.17 5.59
C LEU A 223 16.42 4.82 6.19
N ALA A 224 17.67 4.42 5.96
CA ALA A 224 18.21 3.18 6.51
C ALA A 224 18.21 3.18 8.06
N LYS A 225 18.53 4.31 8.69
CA LYS A 225 18.44 4.46 10.15
C LYS A 225 17.01 4.24 10.65
N ALA A 226 16.01 4.80 9.97
CA ALA A 226 14.60 4.59 10.30
C ALA A 226 14.20 3.12 10.12
N ALA A 227 14.56 2.51 8.99
CA ALA A 227 14.26 1.12 8.67
C ALA A 227 14.84 0.14 9.71
N LEU A 228 16.10 0.32 10.09
CA LEU A 228 16.75 -0.50 11.13
C LEU A 228 16.14 -0.24 12.52
N GLY A 229 15.69 0.99 12.80
CA GLY A 229 14.93 1.31 14.00
C GLY A 229 13.62 0.52 14.08
N ILE A 230 12.89 0.46 12.98
CA ILE A 230 11.65 -0.32 12.85
C ILE A 230 11.93 -1.82 13.01
N LYS A 231 12.93 -2.36 12.31
CA LYS A 231 13.36 -3.76 12.47
C LYS A 231 13.63 -4.10 13.93
N ARG A 232 14.32 -3.21 14.67
CA ARG A 232 14.58 -3.40 16.11
C ARG A 232 13.31 -3.40 16.94
N ALA A 233 12.38 -2.48 16.68
CA ALA A 233 11.10 -2.41 17.38
C ALA A 233 10.25 -3.69 17.19
N PHE A 234 10.40 -4.38 16.06
CA PHE A 234 9.74 -5.66 15.76
C PHE A 234 10.58 -6.91 16.11
N GLY A 235 11.57 -6.78 16.99
CA GLY A 235 12.33 -7.92 17.55
C GLY A 235 13.62 -8.28 16.81
N SER A 236 14.09 -7.44 15.88
CA SER A 236 15.39 -7.53 15.18
C SER A 236 15.61 -8.73 14.26
N GLN A 237 14.95 -9.86 14.48
CA GLN A 237 15.10 -11.08 13.66
C GLN A 237 14.24 -11.05 12.40
N LYS A 238 13.08 -10.39 12.46
CA LYS A 238 12.15 -10.33 11.34
C LYS A 238 12.54 -9.22 10.38
N THR A 239 12.93 -9.58 9.16
CA THR A 239 13.07 -8.63 8.05
C THR A 239 11.75 -7.90 7.84
N GLN A 240 11.83 -6.59 7.61
CA GLN A 240 10.68 -5.73 7.38
C GLN A 240 10.65 -5.26 5.92
N ASP A 241 9.44 -5.20 5.38
CA ASP A 241 9.05 -4.49 4.16
C ASP A 241 8.35 -3.19 4.60
N ILE A 242 8.90 -2.04 4.22
CA ILE A 242 8.53 -0.73 4.76
C ILE A 242 8.22 0.22 3.62
N GLU A 243 7.01 0.76 3.57
CA GLU A 243 6.66 1.86 2.68
C GLU A 243 6.94 3.21 3.34
N TRP A 244 7.50 4.14 2.58
CA TRP A 244 7.91 5.44 3.07
C TRP A 244 7.68 6.56 2.04
N GLY A 245 7.70 7.79 2.55
CA GLY A 245 7.74 9.00 1.74
C GLY A 245 8.56 10.11 2.38
N ILE A 246 9.02 11.03 1.56
CA ILE A 246 9.65 12.29 1.98
C ILE A 246 8.78 13.43 1.49
N MET A 247 8.39 14.29 2.41
CA MET A 247 7.68 15.55 2.13
C MET A 247 8.39 16.66 2.88
N ASN A 248 8.84 17.70 2.18
CA ASN A 248 9.57 18.84 2.77
C ASN A 248 10.78 18.40 3.61
N GLY A 249 11.52 17.40 3.13
CA GLY A 249 12.72 16.86 3.80
C GLY A 249 12.44 15.96 5.01
N ARG A 250 11.17 15.80 5.43
CA ARG A 250 10.78 14.91 6.54
C ARG A 250 10.39 13.54 6.01
N ILE A 251 10.90 12.48 6.64
CA ILE A 251 10.52 11.10 6.35
C ILE A 251 9.22 10.75 7.07
N TYR A 252 8.31 10.12 6.33
CA TYR A 252 7.07 9.53 6.80
C TYR A 252 7.13 8.04 6.50
N VAL A 253 6.89 7.20 7.53
CA VAL A 253 6.69 5.77 7.34
C VAL A 253 5.18 5.55 7.28
N VAL A 254 4.72 4.98 6.19
CA VAL A 254 3.28 4.82 5.95
C VAL A 254 2.83 3.38 6.14
N GLN A 255 3.72 2.39 6.02
CA GLN A 255 3.43 1.00 6.31
C GLN A 255 4.71 0.27 6.69
N ALA A 256 4.61 -0.70 7.59
CA ALA A 256 5.66 -1.65 7.89
C ALA A 256 5.03 -3.03 8.14
N ARG A 257 5.60 -4.07 7.56
CA ARG A 257 5.15 -5.46 7.72
C ARG A 257 6.34 -6.43 7.64
N PRO A 258 6.19 -7.66 8.15
CA PRO A 258 7.18 -8.70 7.92
C PRO A 258 7.39 -8.94 6.42
N TYR A 259 8.65 -8.96 5.98
CA TYR A 259 9.01 -9.39 4.64
C TYR A 259 8.92 -10.91 4.56
N LEU A 260 8.09 -11.42 3.66
CA LEU A 260 7.97 -12.85 3.39
C LEU A 260 8.78 -13.18 2.14
N GLU A 261 9.77 -14.07 2.28
CA GLU A 261 10.45 -14.67 1.14
C GLU A 261 9.44 -15.56 0.39
N LYS A 262 9.37 -15.38 -0.93
CA LYS A 262 8.54 -16.20 -1.82
C LYS A 262 9.39 -17.27 -2.47
#